data_AF-A0A8J2VBU3-F1
#
_entry.id   AF-A0A8J2VBU3-F1
#
_cell.length_a   1.000
_cell.length_b   1.000
_cell.length_c   1.000
_cell.angle_alpha   90.00
_cell.angle_beta   90.00
_cell.angle_gamma   90.00
#
_symmetry.space_group_name_H-M   'P 1'
#
loop_
_entity.id
_entity.type
_entity.pdbx_description
1 polymer ?
#
loop_
_entity_poly.entity_id
_entity_poly.type
_entity_poly.pdbx_seq_one_letter_code
_entity_poly.pdbx_strand_id
1 'polypeptide(L)'
;MRRSQDVIGLPVIHVQTGKRLGTVCDLLFNEQQRLRGVLLECGGWMRRGRYIPAERVGSFGTDAVVVDSEEALKALDGEQSRWTGLLTGQHHLKGRSVMSDDGNELGAVENVYFHEKLGTLLGYELSEGMLTDWRHGRKVFQPLVPLIWGGDVLISPSAGQLADV
;
A
#
# COMPACT_ATOMS: atom_id res chain seq x y z
N MET A 1 -7.17 -6.38 -9.59
CA MET A 1 -6.31 -5.30 -9.06
C MET A 1 -7.08 -4.64 -7.94
N ARG A 2 -6.41 -4.25 -6.87
CA ARG A 2 -7.05 -3.66 -5.68
C ARG A 2 -6.39 -2.34 -5.34
N ARG A 3 -7.20 -1.32 -5.04
CA ARG A 3 -6.73 -0.03 -4.54
C ARG A 3 -6.50 -0.13 -3.03
N SER A 4 -5.46 0.52 -2.54
CA SER A 4 -5.10 0.48 -1.12
C SER A 4 -6.21 0.96 -0.18
N GLN A 5 -6.91 2.04 -0.50
CA GLN A 5 -8.01 2.55 0.33
C GLN A 5 -9.20 1.59 0.43
N ASP A 6 -9.38 0.69 -0.55
CA ASP A 6 -10.47 -0.28 -0.53
C ASP A 6 -10.17 -1.45 0.42
N VAL A 7 -8.96 -1.48 1.00
CA VAL A 7 -8.51 -2.52 1.92
C VAL A 7 -8.23 -1.94 3.31
N ILE A 8 -7.62 -0.76 3.36
CA ILE A 8 -7.38 -0.05 4.62
C ILE A 8 -8.74 0.28 5.27
N GLY A 9 -8.88 -0.06 6.54
CA GLY A 9 -10.12 0.06 7.30
C GLY A 9 -11.00 -1.19 7.30
N LEU A 10 -10.74 -2.19 6.46
CA LEU A 10 -11.50 -3.44 6.47
C LEU A 10 -11.19 -4.26 7.73
N PRO A 11 -12.18 -4.95 8.34
CA PRO A 11 -11.93 -5.94 9.37
C PRO A 11 -11.15 -7.13 8.81
N VAL A 12 -10.33 -7.75 9.65
CA VAL A 12 -9.66 -9.02 9.30
C VAL A 12 -10.33 -10.16 10.05
N ILE A 13 -10.84 -11.13 9.30
CA ILE A 13 -11.69 -12.21 9.79
C ILE A 13 -11.05 -13.57 9.52
N HIS A 14 -11.06 -14.43 10.53
CA HIS A 14 -10.65 -15.82 10.38
C HIS A 14 -11.77 -16.65 9.71
N VAL A 15 -11.44 -17.30 8.60
CA VAL A 15 -12.43 -17.94 7.70
C VAL A 15 -13.23 -19.06 8.38
N GLN A 16 -12.61 -19.84 9.27
CA GLN A 16 -13.28 -20.99 9.90
C GLN A 16 -14.03 -20.64 11.18
N THR A 17 -13.59 -19.60 11.91
CA THR A 17 -14.11 -19.28 13.25
C THR A 17 -15.00 -18.05 13.25
N GLY A 18 -14.96 -17.24 12.17
CA GLY A 18 -15.65 -15.95 12.10
C GLY A 18 -15.07 -14.89 13.05
N LYS A 19 -13.98 -15.19 13.75
CA LYS A 19 -13.37 -14.28 14.72
C LYS A 19 -12.73 -13.09 14.00
N ARG A 20 -13.01 -11.89 14.50
CA ARG A 20 -12.29 -10.67 14.09
C ARG A 20 -10.93 -10.59 14.78
N LEU A 21 -9.87 -10.55 13.99
CA LEU A 21 -8.49 -10.47 14.45
C LEU A 21 -7.98 -9.03 14.57
N GLY A 22 -8.60 -8.10 13.83
CA GLY A 22 -8.23 -6.69 13.85
C GLY A 22 -8.94 -5.90 12.75
N THR A 23 -8.31 -4.79 12.36
CA THR A 23 -8.73 -3.92 11.25
C THR A 23 -7.49 -3.58 10.45
N VAL A 24 -7.53 -3.60 9.12
CA VAL A 24 -6.36 -3.19 8.34
C VAL A 24 -6.05 -1.72 8.60
N CYS A 25 -4.86 -1.45 9.12
CA CYS A 25 -4.35 -0.10 9.30
C CYS A 25 -3.50 0.37 8.12
N ASP A 26 -2.73 -0.54 7.52
CA ASP A 26 -1.87 -0.22 6.39
C ASP A 26 -1.50 -1.47 5.58
N LEU A 27 -0.94 -1.26 4.39
CA LEU A 27 -0.35 -2.28 3.52
C LEU A 27 1.16 -2.10 3.49
N LEU A 28 1.91 -3.19 3.73
CA LEU A 28 3.36 -3.17 3.85
C LEU A 28 4.01 -3.74 2.59
N PHE A 29 4.95 -3.00 2.01
CA PHE A 29 5.67 -3.37 0.79
C PHE A 29 7.18 -3.44 1.02
N ASN A 30 7.87 -4.31 0.28
CA ASN A 30 9.33 -4.31 0.24
C ASN A 30 9.89 -3.40 -0.87
N GLU A 31 11.22 -3.27 -0.92
CA GLU A 31 11.94 -2.49 -1.94
C GLU A 31 11.70 -2.98 -3.38
N GLN A 32 11.32 -4.25 -3.55
CA GLN A 32 10.93 -4.83 -4.84
C GLN A 32 9.45 -4.54 -5.19
N GLN A 33 8.79 -3.64 -4.45
CA GLN A 33 7.40 -3.23 -4.62
C GLN A 33 6.40 -4.39 -4.61
N ARG A 34 6.66 -5.36 -3.73
CA ARG A 34 5.78 -6.50 -3.45
C ARG A 34 5.13 -6.31 -2.09
N LEU A 35 3.82 -6.54 -2.03
CA LEU A 35 3.07 -6.66 -0.79
C LEU A 35 3.65 -7.79 0.05
N ARG A 36 4.07 -7.46 1.28
CA ARG A 36 4.62 -8.40 2.27
C ARG A 36 3.64 -8.69 3.38
N GLY A 37 2.71 -7.79 3.65
CA GLY A 37 1.68 -8.03 4.64
C GLY A 37 0.70 -6.89 4.83
N VAL A 38 -0.28 -7.19 5.67
CA VAL A 38 -1.37 -6.29 6.07
C VAL A 38 -1.16 -5.94 7.54
N LEU A 39 -0.92 -4.67 7.84
CA LEU A 39 -0.75 -4.17 9.20
C LEU A 39 -2.14 -4.05 9.85
N LEU A 40 -2.36 -4.57 11.06
CA LEU A 40 -3.66 -4.52 11.74
C LEU A 40 -3.78 -3.39 12.78
N GLU A 41 -2.67 -2.99 13.34
CA GLU A 41 -2.64 -2.00 14.42
C GLU A 41 -1.52 -1.03 14.09
N CYS A 42 -1.89 0.19 13.71
CA CYS A 42 -0.98 1.32 13.83
C CYS A 42 -0.83 1.54 15.33
N GLY A 43 0.10 0.82 15.95
CA GLY A 43 0.44 1.08 17.32
C GLY A 43 0.69 2.58 17.46
N GLY A 44 0.03 3.24 18.42
CA GLY A 44 0.52 4.52 18.89
C GLY A 44 1.98 4.38 19.31
N TRP A 45 2.66 5.49 19.65
CA TRP A 45 4.11 5.54 19.90
C TRP A 45 4.72 4.43 20.80
N MET A 46 3.89 3.72 21.59
CA MET A 46 4.30 2.72 22.57
C MET A 46 4.04 1.24 22.19
N ARG A 47 3.33 0.92 21.10
CA ARG A 47 3.08 -0.49 20.70
C ARG A 47 3.74 -0.82 19.37
N ARG A 48 4.49 -1.93 19.34
CA ARG A 48 4.98 -2.51 18.08
C ARG A 48 3.78 -2.97 17.26
N GLY A 49 3.70 -2.55 16.00
CA GLY A 49 2.62 -2.95 15.10
C GLY A 49 2.58 -4.47 14.92
N ARG A 50 1.38 -5.00 14.66
CA ARG A 50 1.19 -6.40 14.28
C ARG A 50 0.72 -6.48 12.84
N TYR A 51 1.22 -7.45 12.10
CA TYR A 51 0.86 -7.64 10.71
C TYR A 51 0.54 -9.11 10.41
N ILE A 52 -0.19 -9.30 9.32
CA ILE A 52 -0.45 -10.60 8.72
C ILE A 52 0.39 -10.69 7.43
N PRO A 53 1.27 -11.68 7.27
CA PRO A 53 2.01 -11.87 6.03
C PRO A 53 1.06 -12.05 4.83
N ALA A 54 1.43 -11.51 3.68
CA ALA A 54 0.60 -11.54 2.49
C ALA A 54 0.27 -12.98 2.05
N GLU A 55 1.20 -13.92 2.24
CA GLU A 55 1.02 -15.34 1.96
C GLU A 55 0.00 -16.05 2.87
N ARG A 56 -0.41 -15.42 3.97
CA ARG A 56 -1.47 -15.91 4.88
C ARG A 56 -2.82 -15.23 4.66
N VAL A 57 -2.89 -14.30 3.70
CA VAL A 57 -4.16 -13.69 3.30
C VAL A 57 -4.82 -14.58 2.26
N GLY A 58 -6.00 -15.10 2.59
CA GLY A 58 -6.81 -15.90 1.67
C GLY A 58 -7.50 -15.05 0.61
N SER A 59 -8.06 -13.90 1.02
CA SER A 59 -8.70 -12.96 0.09
C SER A 59 -8.81 -11.53 0.64
N PHE A 60 -8.83 -10.56 -0.29
CA PHE A 60 -9.21 -9.18 -0.04
C PHE A 60 -10.66 -8.99 -0.51
N GLY A 61 -11.62 -9.36 0.33
CA GLY A 61 -13.03 -9.17 0.04
C GLY A 61 -13.44 -7.70 0.02
N THR A 62 -14.66 -7.40 -0.42
CA THR A 62 -15.21 -6.04 -0.40
C THR A 62 -15.39 -5.54 1.03
N ASP A 63 -15.85 -6.41 1.94
CA ASP A 63 -16.21 -6.04 3.32
C ASP A 63 -15.22 -6.52 4.38
N ALA A 64 -14.29 -7.42 4.04
CA ALA A 64 -13.33 -7.99 4.97
C ALA A 64 -12.09 -8.56 4.25
N VAL A 65 -10.95 -8.55 4.94
CA VAL A 65 -9.80 -9.37 4.59
C VAL A 65 -9.92 -10.71 5.32
N VAL A 66 -9.82 -11.81 4.58
CA VAL A 66 -10.03 -13.16 5.11
C VAL A 66 -8.70 -13.88 5.25
N VAL A 67 -8.49 -14.54 6.39
CA VAL A 67 -7.30 -15.34 6.70
C VAL A 67 -7.68 -16.73 7.18
N ASP A 68 -6.75 -17.69 7.03
CA ASP A 68 -7.00 -19.11 7.32
C ASP A 68 -6.41 -19.60 8.65
N SER A 69 -5.59 -18.79 9.33
CA SER A 69 -5.03 -19.10 10.65
C SER A 69 -4.83 -17.86 11.52
N GLU A 70 -5.16 -17.96 12.81
CA GLU A 70 -4.87 -16.91 13.82
C GLU A 70 -3.36 -16.78 14.11
N GLU A 71 -2.58 -17.85 13.86
CA GLU A 71 -1.12 -17.90 14.04
C GLU A 71 -0.39 -17.06 12.97
N ALA A 72 -1.12 -16.52 11.99
CA ALA A 72 -0.57 -15.63 10.98
C ALA A 72 -0.16 -14.27 11.55
N LEU A 73 -0.64 -13.89 12.73
CA LEU A 73 -0.26 -12.63 13.40
C LEU A 73 1.21 -12.62 13.81
N LYS A 74 1.99 -11.73 13.20
CA LYS A 74 3.41 -11.51 13.52
C LYS A 74 3.65 -10.11 14.07
N ALA A 75 4.64 -9.98 14.95
CA ALA A 75 5.15 -8.69 15.37
C ALA A 75 5.93 -8.03 14.23
N LEU A 76 5.77 -6.72 14.07
CA LEU A 76 6.57 -5.91 13.15
C LEU A 76 7.85 -5.47 13.87
N ASP A 77 8.90 -6.29 13.78
CA ASP A 77 10.23 -6.02 14.34
C ASP A 77 11.34 -6.31 13.31
N GLY A 78 12.61 -6.17 13.72
CA GLY A 78 13.76 -6.56 12.90
C GLY A 78 13.80 -5.95 11.49
N GLU A 79 14.08 -6.78 10.49
CA GLU A 79 14.15 -6.37 9.08
C GLU A 79 12.80 -5.92 8.52
N GLN A 80 11.69 -6.44 9.04
CA GLN A 80 10.34 -6.12 8.60
C GLN A 80 9.95 -4.68 8.94
N SER A 81 10.61 -4.08 9.93
CA SER A 81 10.48 -2.64 10.22
C SER A 81 10.97 -1.73 9.09
N ARG A 82 11.73 -2.26 8.13
CA ARG A 82 12.18 -1.53 6.93
C ARG A 82 11.16 -1.55 5.79
N TRP A 83 10.09 -2.34 5.89
CA TRP A 83 9.04 -2.32 4.88
C TRP A 83 8.35 -0.96 4.85
N THR A 84 7.96 -0.55 3.66
CA THR A 84 7.32 0.72 3.41
C THR A 84 5.81 0.55 3.46
N GLY A 85 5.15 1.30 4.34
CA GLY A 85 3.69 1.40 4.37
C GLY A 85 3.16 2.41 3.37
N LEU A 86 1.85 2.39 3.08
CA LEU A 86 1.22 3.52 2.41
C LEU A 86 1.12 4.71 3.37
N LEU A 87 0.73 4.45 4.61
CA LEU A 87 0.44 5.46 5.64
C LEU A 87 1.47 5.48 6.78
N THR A 88 2.21 4.38 6.96
CA THR A 88 3.10 4.15 8.12
C THR A 88 4.55 3.89 7.71
N GLY A 89 5.46 4.17 8.64
CA GLY A 89 6.91 4.11 8.40
C GLY A 89 7.51 5.46 8.01
N GLN A 90 8.83 5.60 8.20
CA GLN A 90 9.53 6.88 7.95
C GLN A 90 9.45 7.32 6.49
N HIS A 91 9.43 6.37 5.55
CA HIS A 91 9.41 6.63 4.10
C HIS A 91 8.08 6.21 3.45
N HIS A 92 6.97 6.30 4.19
CA HIS A 92 5.63 5.92 3.70
C HIS A 92 5.29 6.57 2.36
N LEU A 93 4.48 5.90 1.54
CA LEU A 93 4.27 6.32 0.16
C LEU A 93 3.34 7.54 0.04
N LYS A 94 2.26 7.61 0.81
CA LYS A 94 1.24 8.66 0.65
C LYS A 94 1.85 10.05 0.88
N GLY A 95 1.52 11.00 0.01
CA GLY A 95 2.01 12.36 0.03
C GLY A 95 3.39 12.55 -0.59
N ARG A 96 4.13 11.49 -0.90
CA ARG A 96 5.43 11.61 -1.57
C ARG A 96 5.25 11.99 -3.03
N SER A 97 6.04 12.96 -3.48
CA SER A 97 6.06 13.40 -4.88
C SER A 97 6.67 12.32 -5.77
N VAL A 98 6.03 12.09 -6.91
CA VAL A 98 6.53 11.26 -8.01
C VAL A 98 7.09 12.18 -9.09
N MET A 99 8.35 11.98 -9.45
CA MET A 99 9.04 12.71 -10.49
C MET A 99 9.46 11.76 -11.61
N SER A 100 9.42 12.23 -12.84
CA SER A 100 10.12 11.56 -13.95
C SER A 100 11.63 11.79 -13.85
N ASP A 101 12.39 10.94 -14.54
CA ASP A 101 13.85 11.03 -14.63
C ASP A 101 14.36 12.25 -15.42
N ASP A 102 13.48 12.93 -16.17
CA ASP A 102 13.74 14.24 -16.80
C ASP A 102 13.33 15.46 -15.94
N GLY A 103 12.89 15.22 -14.69
CA GLY A 103 12.67 16.26 -13.69
C GLY A 103 11.28 16.89 -13.68
N ASN A 104 10.28 16.28 -14.32
CA ASN A 104 8.90 16.74 -14.25
C ASN A 104 8.18 16.09 -13.06
N GLU A 105 7.45 16.89 -12.28
CA GLU A 105 6.57 16.37 -11.23
C GLU A 105 5.28 15.81 -11.85
N LEU A 106 4.97 14.56 -11.50
CA LEU A 106 3.76 13.85 -11.95
C LEU A 106 2.61 13.96 -10.94
N GLY A 107 2.92 14.32 -9.69
CA GLY A 107 1.96 14.48 -8.59
C GLY A 107 2.39 13.74 -7.32
N ALA A 108 1.60 13.85 -6.27
CA ALA A 108 1.85 13.19 -4.99
C ALA A 108 1.03 11.90 -4.84
N VAL A 109 1.62 10.83 -4.31
CA VAL A 109 0.91 9.55 -4.13
C VAL A 109 -0.27 9.72 -3.17
N GLU A 110 -1.47 9.36 -3.61
CA GLU A 110 -2.68 9.30 -2.77
C GLU A 110 -3.03 7.86 -2.40
N ASN A 111 -2.89 6.94 -3.37
CA ASN A 111 -3.14 5.51 -3.22
C ASN A 111 -2.18 4.69 -4.09
N VAL A 112 -2.14 3.39 -3.83
CA VAL A 112 -1.46 2.41 -4.71
C VAL A 112 -2.44 1.34 -5.19
N TYR A 113 -2.17 0.80 -6.36
CA TYR A 113 -2.88 -0.34 -6.93
C TYR A 113 -1.97 -1.55 -6.91
N PHE A 114 -2.47 -2.71 -6.47
CA PHE A 114 -1.70 -3.94 -6.43
C PHE A 114 -2.47 -5.14 -6.96
N HIS A 115 -1.74 -6.17 -7.37
CA HIS A 115 -2.30 -7.44 -7.77
C HIS A 115 -2.45 -8.36 -6.56
N GLU A 116 -3.68 -8.63 -6.12
CA GLU A 116 -3.96 -9.37 -4.88
C GLU A 116 -3.24 -10.73 -4.79
N LYS A 117 -3.24 -11.52 -5.88
CA LYS A 117 -2.58 -12.83 -5.89
C LYS A 117 -1.05 -12.79 -6.00
N LEU A 118 -0.49 -11.75 -6.62
CA LEU A 118 0.95 -11.69 -6.91
C LEU A 118 1.70 -10.77 -5.93
N GLY A 119 0.95 -9.95 -5.19
CA GLY A 119 1.46 -8.88 -4.34
C GLY A 119 2.12 -7.73 -5.11
N THR A 120 2.23 -7.79 -6.44
CA THR A 120 2.92 -6.76 -7.24
C THR A 120 2.17 -5.43 -7.17
N LEU A 121 2.88 -4.36 -6.83
CA LEU A 121 2.39 -3.00 -7.00
C LEU A 121 2.37 -2.68 -8.51
N LEU A 122 1.20 -2.29 -9.00
CA LEU A 122 0.90 -2.09 -10.42
C LEU A 122 0.80 -0.62 -10.80
N GLY A 123 0.51 0.26 -9.85
CA GLY A 123 0.36 1.67 -10.14
C GLY A 123 0.16 2.53 -8.91
N TYR A 124 0.25 3.83 -9.13
CA TYR A 124 0.15 4.88 -8.13
C TYR A 124 -0.96 5.83 -8.54
N GLU A 125 -1.92 6.07 -7.66
CA GLU A 125 -2.87 7.15 -7.84
C GLU A 125 -2.21 8.45 -7.40
N LEU A 126 -2.13 9.43 -8.28
CA LEU A 126 -1.45 10.70 -8.05
C LEU A 126 -2.46 11.84 -7.88
N SER A 127 -2.20 12.69 -6.90
CA SER A 127 -2.88 13.97 -6.69
C SER A 127 -2.05 15.09 -7.31
N GLU A 128 -2.71 15.97 -8.07
CA GLU A 128 -2.15 17.22 -8.58
C GLU A 128 -2.65 18.42 -7.73
N GLY A 129 -3.14 18.13 -6.52
CA GLY A 129 -3.71 19.09 -5.57
C GLY A 129 -5.24 19.03 -5.51
N MET A 130 -5.80 19.29 -4.32
CA MET A 130 -7.22 19.06 -4.00
C MET A 130 -8.21 19.75 -4.97
N LEU A 131 -7.90 20.96 -5.44
CA LEU A 131 -8.76 21.70 -6.38
C LEU A 131 -8.79 21.06 -7.77
N THR A 132 -7.63 20.57 -8.23
CA THR A 132 -7.49 19.90 -9.53
C THR A 132 -8.17 18.54 -9.48
N ASP A 133 -7.90 17.77 -8.43
CA ASP A 133 -8.46 16.45 -8.18
C ASP A 133 -10.00 16.48 -8.15
N TRP A 134 -10.60 17.52 -7.57
CA TRP A 134 -12.06 17.64 -7.53
C TRP A 134 -12.67 17.90 -8.91
N ARG A 135 -11.96 18.66 -9.77
CA ARG A 135 -12.46 19.04 -11.09
C ARG A 135 -12.25 17.96 -12.14
N HIS A 136 -11.11 17.28 -12.11
CA HIS A 136 -10.67 16.36 -13.17
C HIS A 136 -10.53 14.92 -12.70
N GLY A 137 -10.75 14.65 -11.41
CA GLY A 137 -10.35 13.38 -10.81
C GLY A 137 -8.84 13.31 -10.60
N ARG A 138 -8.41 12.22 -9.96
CA ARG A 138 -6.99 11.86 -9.87
C ARG A 138 -6.61 11.00 -11.07
N LYS A 139 -5.31 10.89 -11.32
CA LYS A 139 -4.77 10.02 -12.38
C LYS A 139 -4.08 8.81 -11.76
N VAL A 140 -4.13 7.68 -12.44
CA VAL A 140 -3.35 6.49 -12.13
C VAL A 140 -2.13 6.44 -13.02
N PHE A 141 -0.95 6.52 -12.41
CA PHE A 141 0.32 6.28 -13.06
C PHE A 141 0.70 4.80 -12.96
N GLN A 142 0.82 4.14 -14.12
CA GLN A 142 1.24 2.74 -14.25
C GLN A 142 2.65 2.68 -14.85
N PRO A 143 3.68 2.41 -14.02
CA PRO A 143 5.04 2.40 -14.51
C PRO A 143 5.37 1.05 -15.19
N LEU A 144 6.17 1.09 -16.25
CA LEU A 144 6.65 -0.11 -16.94
C LEU A 144 7.75 -0.84 -16.15
N VAL A 145 8.48 -0.08 -15.33
CA VAL A 145 9.51 -0.57 -14.40
C VAL A 145 9.23 -0.01 -13.00
N PRO A 146 9.57 -0.73 -11.92
CA PRO A 146 9.35 -0.22 -10.57
C PRO A 146 9.94 1.18 -10.35
N LEU A 147 9.19 2.07 -9.70
CA LEU A 147 9.72 3.36 -9.25
C LEU A 147 10.95 3.19 -8.35
N ILE A 148 11.89 4.13 -8.41
CA ILE A 148 12.95 4.20 -7.41
C ILE A 148 12.39 4.92 -6.20
N TRP A 149 12.31 4.24 -5.06
CA TRP A 149 11.91 4.85 -3.79
C TRP A 149 13.11 5.55 -3.15
N GLY A 150 13.35 6.80 -3.55
CA GLY A 150 14.41 7.64 -3.00
C GLY A 150 14.14 8.06 -1.55
N GLY A 151 14.97 8.95 -1.00
CA GLY A 151 14.75 9.54 0.33
C GLY A 151 13.52 10.45 0.36
N ASP A 152 13.50 11.45 -0.52
CA ASP A 152 12.47 12.50 -0.54
C ASP A 152 11.38 12.22 -1.58
N VAL A 153 11.77 11.84 -2.81
CA VAL A 153 10.87 11.65 -3.95
C VAL A 153 10.91 10.22 -4.49
N LEU A 154 9.84 9.83 -5.20
CA LEU A 154 9.80 8.60 -5.99
C LEU A 154 10.16 8.95 -7.45
N ILE A 155 11.08 8.21 -8.07
CA ILE A 155 11.53 8.52 -9.44
C ILE A 155 11.01 7.45 -10.41
N SER A 156 10.42 7.87 -11.53
CA SER A 156 10.06 7.02 -12.65
C SER A 156 11.19 6.99 -13.69
N PRO A 157 11.93 5.86 -13.85
CA PRO A 157 13.08 5.76 -14.77
C PRO A 157 12.73 5.66 -16.26
N SER A 158 11.44 5.72 -16.59
CA SER A 158 10.93 5.65 -17.96
C SER A 158 9.51 6.20 -17.99
N ALA A 159 9.03 6.57 -19.18
CA ALA A 159 7.65 6.97 -19.38
C ALA A 159 6.70 5.83 -18.98
N GLY A 160 5.89 6.06 -17.94
CA GLY A 160 4.75 5.21 -17.60
C GLY A 160 3.49 5.66 -18.32
N GLN A 161 2.42 4.88 -18.22
CA GLN A 161 1.12 5.27 -18.75
C GLN A 161 0.32 5.99 -17.66
N LEU A 162 -0.22 7.16 -17.99
CA LEU A 162 -1.23 7.84 -17.19
C LEU A 162 -2.60 7.39 -17.69
N ALA A 163 -3.42 6.88 -16.80
CA ALA A 163 -4.83 6.58 -17.03
C ALA A 163 -5.69 7.41 -16.09
N ASP A 164 -6.86 7.84 -16.54
CA ASP A 164 -7.85 8.47 -15.66
C ASP A 164 -8.42 7.42 -14.68
N VAL A 165 -8.77 7.86 -13.45
CA VAL A 165 -9.39 7.01 -12.41
C VAL A 165 -10.85 6.70 -12.72
#